data_AF-A0A5J4PB83-F1
#
_entry.id   AF-A0A5J4PB83-F1
#
_cell.length_a   1.000
_cell.length_b   1.000
_cell.length_c   1.000
_cell.angle_alpha   90.00
_cell.angle_beta   90.00
_cell.angle_gamma   90.00
#
_symmetry.space_group_name_H-M   'P 1'
#
loop_
_entity.id
_entity.type
_entity.pdbx_description
1 polymer ?
#
loop_
_entity_poly.entity_id
_entity_poly.type
_entity_poly.pdbx_seq_one_letter_code
_entity_poly.pdbx_strand_id
1 'polypeptide(L)'
;MSFIADKIVMDGLTFDDVLLIPAYSEVLPRNVNLTTRFSKNIELKIPFVTAAMDTVTETKMAIAIAREGGIGVIHKNMSIKEQAR
;
A
#
# COMPACT_ATOMS: atom_id res chain seq x y z
N MET A 1 -43.14 9.25 3.95
CA MET A 1 -41.87 9.57 3.23
C MET A 1 -40.82 8.60 3.73
N SER A 2 -40.10 7.95 2.81
CA SER A 2 -39.29 6.76 3.08
C SER A 2 -38.00 7.11 3.84
N PHE A 3 -37.90 6.63 5.09
CA PHE A 3 -36.75 6.75 6.00
C PHE A 3 -35.42 6.17 5.44
N ILE A 4 -35.47 5.46 4.31
CA ILE A 4 -34.31 4.78 3.70
C ILE A 4 -33.58 5.70 2.71
N ALA A 5 -34.29 6.63 2.06
CA ALA A 5 -33.70 7.51 1.05
C ALA A 5 -32.65 8.47 1.65
N ASP A 6 -32.78 8.83 2.93
CA ASP A 6 -31.87 9.77 3.60
C ASP A 6 -30.60 9.11 4.19
N LYS A 7 -30.48 7.77 4.13
CA LYS A 7 -29.31 7.03 4.69
C LYS A 7 -28.20 6.74 3.69
N ILE A 8 -28.50 6.62 2.41
CA ILE A 8 -27.50 6.32 1.37
C ILE A 8 -27.20 7.62 0.62
N VAL A 9 -26.01 8.18 0.89
CA VAL A 9 -25.64 9.53 0.43
C VAL A 9 -25.05 9.51 -0.99
N MET A 10 -24.40 8.41 -1.40
CA MET A 10 -23.82 8.24 -2.74
C MET A 10 -23.44 6.78 -3.02
N ASP A 11 -23.21 6.46 -4.29
CA ASP A 11 -22.61 5.21 -4.73
C ASP A 11 -21.09 5.19 -4.44
N GLY A 12 -20.54 4.02 -4.18
CA GLY A 12 -19.09 3.78 -4.01
C GLY A 12 -18.57 2.84 -5.08
N LEU A 13 -17.38 3.12 -5.62
CA LEU A 13 -16.72 2.30 -6.63
C LEU A 13 -15.54 1.53 -5.99
N THR A 14 -15.35 0.28 -6.39
CA THR A 14 -14.16 -0.54 -6.11
C THR A 14 -13.29 -0.70 -7.36
N PHE A 15 -12.18 -1.43 -7.26
CA PHE A 15 -11.21 -1.59 -8.35
C PHE A 15 -11.83 -2.21 -9.61
N ASP A 16 -12.70 -3.20 -9.46
CA ASP A 16 -13.30 -3.93 -10.59
C ASP A 16 -14.38 -3.12 -11.32
N ASP A 17 -14.82 -1.99 -10.76
CA ASP A 17 -15.84 -1.13 -11.38
C ASP A 17 -15.24 -0.15 -12.40
N VAL A 18 -13.92 0.01 -12.45
CA VAL A 18 -13.26 1.09 -13.20
C VAL A 18 -12.08 0.62 -14.04
N LEU A 19 -11.80 1.36 -15.11
CA LEU A 19 -10.62 1.20 -15.94
C LEU A 19 -9.88 2.52 -16.08
N LEU A 20 -8.55 2.47 -16.21
CA LEU A 20 -7.75 3.62 -16.61
C LEU A 20 -7.94 3.88 -18.11
N ILE A 21 -8.34 5.10 -18.45
CA ILE A 21 -8.45 5.53 -19.86
C ILE A 21 -7.04 5.78 -20.40
N PRO A 22 -6.64 5.16 -21.53
CA PRO A 22 -5.37 5.44 -22.17
C PRO A 22 -5.23 6.92 -22.56
N ALA A 23 -4.04 7.48 -22.39
CA ALA A 23 -3.71 8.85 -22.78
C ALA A 23 -2.41 8.89 -23.60
N TYR A 24 -2.19 10.00 -24.31
CA TYR A 24 -0.93 10.25 -24.98
C TYR A 24 0.24 10.23 -23.98
N SER A 25 1.35 9.57 -24.34
CA SER A 25 2.54 9.46 -23.50
C SER A 25 3.81 9.59 -24.33
N GLU A 26 4.72 10.43 -23.86
CA GLU A 26 6.11 10.51 -24.34
C GLU A 26 7.07 9.69 -23.44
N VAL A 27 6.56 9.11 -22.35
CA VAL A 27 7.36 8.40 -21.36
C VAL A 27 7.31 6.90 -21.64
N LEU A 28 8.49 6.30 -21.75
CA LEU A 28 8.65 4.84 -21.81
C LEU A 28 8.56 4.23 -20.40
N PRO A 29 8.00 3.03 -20.23
CA PRO A 29 7.83 2.40 -18.91
C PRO A 29 9.11 2.34 -18.06
N ARG A 30 10.26 2.04 -18.68
CA ARG A 30 11.57 1.99 -18.00
C ARG A 30 12.07 3.34 -17.46
N ASN A 31 11.48 4.44 -17.92
CA ASN A 31 11.85 5.80 -17.52
C ASN A 31 10.88 6.37 -16.46
N VAL A 32 9.86 5.61 -16.05
CA VAL A 32 8.91 6.04 -15.02
C VAL A 32 9.60 6.03 -13.66
N ASN A 33 9.46 7.13 -12.90
CA ASN A 33 9.94 7.20 -11.52
C ASN A 33 8.86 6.68 -10.56
N LEU A 34 9.17 5.62 -9.81
CA LEU A 34 8.29 5.00 -8.82
C LEU A 34 8.53 5.50 -7.39
N THR A 35 9.45 6.44 -7.19
CA THR A 35 9.78 7.01 -5.88
C THR A 35 8.55 7.67 -5.28
N THR A 36 8.25 7.35 -4.02
CA THR A 36 7.09 7.87 -3.29
C THR A 36 7.40 8.07 -1.82
N ARG A 37 6.43 8.57 -1.03
CA ARG A 37 6.59 8.80 0.41
C ARG A 37 5.60 7.95 1.20
N PHE A 38 6.12 7.12 2.10
CA PHE A 38 5.31 6.37 3.06
C PHE A 38 4.80 7.27 4.19
N SER A 39 5.62 8.23 4.62
CA SER A 39 5.26 9.21 5.63
C SER A 39 5.97 10.55 5.35
N LYS A 40 5.76 11.55 6.22
CA LYS A 40 6.46 12.84 6.14
C LYS A 40 7.98 12.68 6.09
N ASN A 41 8.56 11.63 6.67
CA ASN A 41 10.02 11.51 6.80
C ASN A 41 10.59 10.23 6.18
N ILE A 42 9.77 9.46 5.43
CA ILE A 42 10.18 8.16 4.88
C ILE A 42 9.87 8.14 3.38
N GLU A 43 10.93 8.14 2.56
CA GLU A 43 10.88 7.93 1.11
C GLU A 43 11.06 6.44 0.77
N LEU A 44 10.31 5.95 -0.23
CA LEU A 44 10.44 4.61 -0.81
C LEU A 44 10.84 4.73 -2.28
N LYS A 45 11.58 3.75 -2.81
CA LYS A 45 11.93 3.67 -4.25
C LYS A 45 10.84 3.01 -5.08
N ILE A 46 9.97 2.24 -4.45
CA ILE A 46 8.77 1.65 -5.05
C ILE A 46 7.56 1.82 -4.12
N PRO A 47 6.32 1.95 -4.63
CA PRO A 47 5.13 2.19 -3.83
C PRO A 47 4.56 0.90 -3.20
N PHE A 48 5.42 0.08 -2.58
CA PHE A 48 5.02 -1.19 -1.96
C PHE A 48 5.27 -1.20 -0.46
N VAL A 49 4.25 -1.65 0.26
CA VAL A 49 4.25 -1.87 1.71
C VAL A 49 3.72 -3.27 1.99
N THR A 50 4.44 -4.08 2.75
CA THR A 50 3.95 -5.42 3.13
C THR A 50 3.03 -5.33 4.34
N ALA A 51 1.97 -6.14 4.33
CA ALA A 51 0.95 -6.12 5.37
C ALA A 51 1.51 -6.55 6.74
N ALA A 52 1.08 -5.89 7.80
CA ALA A 52 1.44 -6.19 9.19
C ALA A 52 0.71 -7.42 9.75
N MET A 53 0.90 -8.56 9.10
CA MET A 53 0.29 -9.86 9.42
C MET A 53 1.37 -10.88 9.78
N ASP A 54 1.07 -11.75 10.75
CA ASP A 54 1.98 -12.81 11.23
C ASP A 54 2.42 -13.79 10.13
N THR A 55 1.56 -14.00 9.16
CA THR A 55 1.78 -14.87 8.01
C THR A 55 2.39 -14.14 6.81
N VAL A 56 2.64 -12.83 6.92
CA VAL A 56 3.17 -12.01 5.81
C VAL A 56 4.51 -11.36 6.18
N THR A 57 4.60 -10.64 7.29
CA THR A 57 5.75 -9.77 7.56
C THR A 57 6.39 -10.00 8.93
N GLU A 58 7.39 -10.86 8.96
CA GLU A 58 8.43 -10.90 10.00
C GLU A 58 9.76 -10.31 9.47
N THR A 59 10.84 -10.39 10.25
CA THR A 59 12.17 -9.83 9.95
C THR A 59 12.67 -10.17 8.54
N LYS A 60 12.48 -11.42 8.09
CA LYS A 60 12.94 -11.85 6.75
C LYS A 60 12.25 -11.07 5.63
N MET A 61 10.93 -10.89 5.72
CA MET A 61 10.16 -10.16 4.71
C MET A 61 10.48 -8.67 4.74
N ALA A 62 10.59 -8.09 5.94
CA ALA A 62 10.95 -6.68 6.10
C ALA A 62 12.32 -6.35 5.47
N ILE A 63 13.30 -7.24 5.64
CA ILE A 63 14.62 -7.10 4.99
C ILE A 63 14.49 -7.24 3.47
N ALA A 64 13.74 -8.22 2.98
CA ALA A 64 13.60 -8.46 1.54
C ALA A 64 12.96 -7.27 0.83
N ILE A 65 11.81 -6.77 1.31
CA ILE A 65 11.14 -5.63 0.68
C ILE A 65 11.96 -4.35 0.76
N ALA A 66 12.71 -4.12 1.84
CA ALA A 66 13.60 -2.98 1.97
C ALA A 66 14.73 -3.00 0.93
N ARG A 67 15.25 -4.19 0.58
CA ARG A 67 16.26 -4.37 -0.48
C ARG A 67 15.69 -4.07 -1.87
N GLU A 68 14.42 -4.40 -2.10
CA GLU A 68 13.70 -4.03 -3.34
C GLU A 68 13.28 -2.54 -3.36
N GLY A 69 13.46 -1.82 -2.25
CA GLY A 69 13.19 -0.39 -2.15
C GLY A 69 11.80 -0.02 -1.61
N GLY A 70 11.04 -0.99 -1.11
CA GLY A 70 9.79 -0.77 -0.38
C GLY A 70 10.01 -0.77 1.13
N ILE A 71 8.95 -1.04 1.90
CA ILE A 71 9.00 -1.11 3.37
C ILE A 71 8.13 -2.25 3.90
N GLY A 72 8.58 -2.91 4.96
CA GLY A 72 7.81 -3.94 5.65
C GLY A 72 7.39 -3.49 7.04
N VAL A 73 6.14 -3.76 7.41
CA VAL A 73 5.61 -3.47 8.75
C VAL A 73 5.57 -4.77 9.55
N ILE A 74 6.41 -4.90 10.58
CA ILE A 74 6.39 -6.08 11.46
C ILE A 74 5.06 -6.15 12.20
N HIS A 75 4.38 -7.29 12.11
CA HIS A 75 3.11 -7.51 12.79
C HIS A 75 3.26 -7.45 14.33
N LYS A 76 2.12 -7.32 15.03
CA LYS A 76 2.07 -7.20 16.50
C LYS A 76 1.57 -8.45 17.23
N ASN A 77 1.50 -9.59 16.53
CA ASN A 77 1.02 -10.85 17.10
C ASN A 77 2.16 -11.64 17.77
N MET A 78 2.90 -10.97 18.64
CA MET A 78 4.05 -11.48 19.40
C MET A 78 4.29 -10.57 20.61
N SER A 79 5.20 -10.93 21.51
CA SER A 79 5.55 -10.04 22.63
C SER A 79 6.27 -8.77 22.15
N ILE A 80 6.21 -7.70 22.94
CA ILE A 80 6.93 -6.44 22.66
C ILE A 80 8.44 -6.71 22.47
N LYS A 81 8.99 -7.63 23.27
CA LYS A 81 10.41 -7.99 23.20
C LYS A 81 10.77 -8.72 21.91
N GLU A 82 9.89 -9.59 21.42
CA GLU A 82 10.10 -10.28 20.14
C GLU A 82 9.98 -9.32 18.97
N GLN A 83 9.01 -8.40 19.01
CA GLN A 83 8.83 -7.41 17.93
C GLN A 83 9.99 -6.41 17.83
N ALA A 84 10.60 -6.06 18.97
CA ALA A 84 11.69 -5.08 19.05
C ALA A 84 13.09 -5.68 18.81
N ARG A 85 13.20 -6.98 18.55
CA ARG A 85 14.47 -7.68 18.34
C ARG A 85 15.02 -7.49 16.93
#